data_AF-A0A1F9E4K6-F1
#
_entry.id   AF-A0A1F9E4K6-F1
#
_cell.length_a   1.000
_cell.length_b   1.000
_cell.length_c   1.000
_cell.angle_alpha   90.00
_cell.angle_beta   90.00
_cell.angle_gamma   90.00
#
_symmetry.space_group_name_H-M   'P 1'
#
loop_
_entity.id
_entity.type
_entity.pdbx_description
1 polymer ?
#
loop_
_entity_poly.entity_id
_entity_poly.type
_entity_poly.pdbx_seq_one_letter_code
_entity_poly.pdbx_strand_id
1 'polypeptide(L)'
;MKKNLFVLSFLGVLFSYHVASAAITRIEIPFSQKNVTLSPGSWFKFECTVWDNEEGQKLNVPLTWVIEDVGGFETTLPGWIDETGFFRADSYFLGRFKVVVTEPVSHLRDEANVQITQNPPYPYEIFRIEVFPNTLNLTRGSSAYLNIHCYNGYGERVFNYTLRYYLRDMFGRLTPSFVRIDPPGIIYASSWMPQGSYTLYFEDVNGSARTTVQLNVW
;
A
#
# COMPACT_ATOMS: atom_id res chain seq x y z
N MET A 1 -36.49 63.62 -49.83
CA MET A 1 -36.16 62.21 -49.52
C MET A 1 -35.13 62.19 -48.39
N LYS A 2 -35.56 61.92 -47.15
CA LYS A 2 -34.69 61.84 -45.96
C LYS A 2 -34.27 60.37 -45.79
N LYS A 3 -32.95 60.10 -45.76
CA LYS A 3 -32.38 58.81 -45.36
C LYS A 3 -32.27 58.81 -43.83
N ASN A 4 -33.04 57.97 -43.15
CA ASN A 4 -32.86 57.69 -41.73
C ASN A 4 -32.02 56.44 -41.56
N LEU A 5 -30.90 56.62 -40.87
CA LEU A 5 -29.95 55.62 -40.42
C LEU A 5 -30.55 54.90 -39.19
N PHE A 6 -30.81 53.60 -39.29
CA PHE A 6 -31.16 52.78 -38.12
C PHE A 6 -29.90 52.04 -37.66
N VAL A 7 -29.36 52.44 -36.52
CA VAL A 7 -28.31 51.71 -35.80
C VAL A 7 -29.01 50.78 -34.82
N LEU A 8 -28.94 49.47 -35.04
CA LEU A 8 -29.29 48.47 -34.04
C LEU A 8 -28.07 48.22 -33.16
N SER A 9 -28.07 48.77 -31.95
CA SER A 9 -27.17 48.37 -30.88
C SER A 9 -27.65 47.04 -30.29
N PHE A 10 -27.00 45.94 -30.66
CA PHE A 10 -27.11 44.67 -29.93
C PHE A 10 -26.30 44.77 -28.64
N LEU A 11 -26.99 44.95 -27.52
CA LEU A 11 -26.42 44.82 -26.19
C LEU A 11 -26.19 43.32 -25.93
N GLY A 12 -25.00 42.82 -26.30
CA GLY A 12 -24.57 41.47 -25.96
C GLY A 12 -24.37 41.36 -24.45
N VAL A 13 -25.30 40.71 -23.76
CA VAL A 13 -25.10 40.27 -22.39
C VAL A 13 -24.03 39.20 -22.41
N LEU A 14 -22.81 39.56 -22.05
CA LEU A 14 -21.74 38.63 -21.73
C LEU A 14 -22.15 37.88 -20.46
N PHE A 15 -22.73 36.69 -20.62
CA PHE A 15 -22.72 35.71 -19.55
C PHE A 15 -21.27 35.24 -19.39
N SER A 16 -20.55 35.88 -18.47
CA SER A 16 -19.33 35.33 -17.91
C SER A 16 -19.73 34.08 -17.12
N TYR A 17 -19.63 32.91 -17.73
CA TYR A 17 -19.58 31.66 -16.98
C TYR A 17 -18.30 31.71 -16.14
N HIS A 18 -18.41 32.18 -14.90
CA HIS A 18 -17.46 31.78 -13.88
C HIS A 18 -17.65 30.28 -13.71
N VAL A 19 -16.78 29.50 -14.34
CA VAL A 19 -16.51 28.15 -13.87
C VAL A 19 -15.79 28.36 -12.54
N ALA A 20 -16.56 28.57 -11.47
CA ALA A 20 -16.03 28.41 -10.14
C ALA A 20 -15.52 26.98 -10.10
N SER A 21 -14.19 26.81 -10.06
CA SER A 21 -13.58 25.53 -9.72
C SER A 21 -14.15 25.20 -8.35
N ALA A 22 -15.12 24.30 -8.32
CA ALA A 22 -15.85 24.00 -7.10
C ALA A 22 -14.85 23.44 -6.08
N ALA A 23 -14.70 24.13 -4.95
CA ALA A 23 -13.65 23.81 -3.98
C ALA A 23 -14.02 22.50 -3.30
N ILE A 24 -13.21 21.45 -3.48
CA ILE A 24 -13.50 20.14 -2.89
C ILE A 24 -13.48 20.28 -1.37
N THR A 25 -14.57 19.90 -0.71
CA THR A 25 -14.75 20.05 0.74
C THR A 25 -14.64 18.73 1.48
N ARG A 26 -14.94 17.61 0.82
CA ARG A 26 -14.92 16.28 1.43
C ARG A 26 -14.62 15.21 0.38
N ILE A 27 -13.90 14.18 0.82
CA ILE A 27 -13.86 12.88 0.16
C ILE A 27 -14.17 11.79 1.18
N GLU A 28 -14.82 10.71 0.76
CA GLU A 28 -15.25 9.65 1.68
C GLU A 28 -15.30 8.28 0.99
N ILE A 29 -14.59 7.33 1.59
CA ILE A 29 -14.81 5.89 1.40
C ILE A 29 -16.08 5.52 2.19
N PRO A 30 -17.08 4.83 1.59
CA PRO A 30 -18.31 4.45 2.28
C PRO A 30 -18.04 3.72 3.59
N PHE A 31 -18.87 3.96 4.62
CA PHE A 31 -18.72 3.32 5.93
C PHE A 31 -18.64 1.79 5.86
N SER A 32 -19.39 1.16 4.94
CA SER A 32 -19.35 -0.28 4.69
C SER A 32 -17.99 -0.81 4.22
N GLN A 33 -17.11 0.06 3.73
CA GLN A 33 -15.77 -0.25 3.26
C GLN A 33 -14.66 0.28 4.18
N LYS A 34 -15.00 0.82 5.36
CA LYS A 34 -14.02 1.34 6.31
C LYS A 34 -13.20 0.27 7.02
N ASN A 35 -13.79 -0.91 7.18
CA ASN A 35 -13.15 -2.06 7.83
C ASN A 35 -13.47 -3.30 6.99
N VAL A 36 -12.53 -3.71 6.15
CA VAL A 36 -12.72 -4.81 5.21
C VAL A 36 -11.87 -6.00 5.63
N THR A 37 -12.47 -7.19 5.63
CA THR A 37 -11.74 -8.45 5.77
C THR A 37 -11.76 -9.19 4.44
N LEU A 38 -10.59 -9.55 3.93
CA LEU A 38 -10.40 -10.18 2.62
C LEU A 38 -9.67 -11.52 2.77
N SER A 39 -9.82 -12.39 1.78
CA SER A 39 -9.00 -13.61 1.67
C SER A 39 -7.76 -13.36 0.80
N PRO A 40 -6.66 -14.14 0.99
CA PRO A 40 -5.50 -14.06 0.12
C PRO A 40 -5.88 -14.26 -1.35
N GLY A 41 -5.27 -13.48 -2.24
CA GLY A 41 -5.52 -13.53 -3.69
C GLY A 41 -6.89 -12.99 -4.14
N SER A 42 -7.73 -12.52 -3.21
CA SER A 42 -9.04 -11.96 -3.54
C SER A 42 -8.94 -10.59 -4.21
N TRP A 43 -10.03 -10.21 -4.87
CA TRP A 43 -10.20 -8.91 -5.50
C TRP A 43 -11.24 -8.11 -4.71
N PHE A 44 -11.04 -6.80 -4.59
CA PHE A 44 -11.98 -5.91 -3.94
C PHE A 44 -11.99 -4.54 -4.61
N LYS A 45 -13.17 -3.95 -4.80
CA LYS A 45 -13.31 -2.60 -5.36
C LYS A 45 -13.60 -1.62 -4.23
N PHE A 46 -12.65 -0.71 -3.98
CA PHE A 46 -12.92 0.46 -3.16
C PHE A 46 -13.67 1.51 -3.96
N GLU A 47 -14.60 2.17 -3.30
CA GLU A 47 -15.33 3.32 -3.81
C GLU A 47 -14.97 4.54 -2.98
N CYS A 48 -15.00 5.72 -3.62
CA CYS A 48 -14.84 6.99 -2.96
C CYS A 48 -15.79 7.98 -3.60
N THR A 49 -16.49 8.76 -2.77
CA THR A 49 -17.32 9.88 -3.22
C THR A 49 -16.62 11.19 -2.87
N VAL A 50 -16.66 12.14 -3.80
CA VAL A 50 -16.06 13.47 -3.66
C VAL A 50 -17.17 14.51 -3.70
N TRP A 51 -17.11 15.52 -2.82
CA TRP A 51 -18.08 16.61 -2.75
C TRP A 51 -17.43 17.98 -2.90
N ASP A 52 -18.10 18.85 -3.64
CA ASP A 52 -17.71 20.24 -3.86
C ASP A 52 -18.27 21.21 -2.80
N ASN A 53 -19.26 20.79 -2.03
CA ASN A 53 -19.89 21.54 -0.96
C ASN A 53 -20.59 20.60 0.03
N GLU A 54 -20.97 21.11 1.21
CA GLU A 54 -21.76 20.36 2.19
C GLU A 54 -23.17 19.99 1.67
N GLU A 55 -23.64 20.65 0.60
CA GLU A 55 -24.97 20.48 0.01
C GLU A 55 -25.06 19.27 -0.96
N GLY A 56 -23.95 18.58 -1.23
CA GLY A 56 -24.00 17.18 -1.68
C GLY A 56 -23.85 16.93 -3.18
N GLN A 57 -23.36 17.88 -4.00
CA GLN A 57 -23.01 17.52 -5.38
C GLN A 57 -21.82 16.56 -5.40
N LYS A 58 -22.01 15.42 -6.07
CA LYS A 58 -20.95 14.44 -6.29
C LYS A 58 -20.11 14.86 -7.48
N LEU A 59 -18.81 14.99 -7.27
CA LEU A 59 -17.86 15.22 -8.35
C LEU A 59 -17.28 13.90 -8.86
N ASN A 60 -16.98 13.87 -10.16
CA ASN A 60 -16.16 12.84 -10.77
C ASN A 60 -14.79 13.44 -11.08
N VAL A 61 -13.85 13.27 -10.16
CA VAL A 61 -12.48 13.78 -10.27
C VAL A 61 -11.49 12.61 -10.19
N PRO A 62 -10.30 12.73 -10.77
CA PRO A 62 -9.26 11.72 -10.60
C PRO A 62 -8.88 11.58 -9.13
N LEU A 63 -8.63 10.36 -8.70
CA LEU A 63 -8.23 10.01 -7.34
C LEU A 63 -6.92 9.22 -7.37
N THR A 64 -6.09 9.44 -6.36
CA THR A 64 -4.88 8.66 -6.15
C THR A 64 -5.12 7.64 -5.04
N TRP A 65 -4.86 6.38 -5.34
CA TRP A 65 -4.99 5.26 -4.41
C TRP A 65 -3.62 4.71 -4.05
N VAL A 66 -3.37 4.51 -2.77
CA VAL A 66 -2.13 3.91 -2.26
C VAL A 66 -2.42 2.92 -1.14
N ILE A 67 -1.51 1.99 -0.97
CA ILE A 67 -1.53 1.03 0.14
C ILE A 67 -0.43 1.42 1.13
N GLU A 68 -0.80 1.54 2.40
CA GLU A 68 0.11 1.87 3.49
C GLU A 68 0.12 0.72 4.52
N ASP A 69 1.30 0.25 4.94
CA ASP A 69 1.41 -0.68 6.07
C ASP A 69 1.07 0.04 7.38
N VAL A 70 0.23 -0.58 8.23
CA VAL A 70 -0.12 -0.07 9.57
C VAL A 70 1.12 -0.02 10.49
N GLY A 71 2.15 -0.81 10.19
CA GLY A 71 3.43 -0.81 10.90
C GLY A 71 4.48 0.17 10.36
N GLY A 72 4.24 0.83 9.22
CA GLY A 72 5.24 1.70 8.58
C GLY A 72 6.42 0.95 7.94
N PHE A 73 6.32 -0.36 7.74
CA PHE A 73 7.35 -1.17 7.08
C PHE A 73 6.96 -1.41 5.61
N GLU A 74 7.56 -0.65 4.70
CA GLU A 74 7.19 -0.61 3.26
C GLU A 74 7.58 -1.86 2.45
N THR A 75 8.03 -2.93 3.08
CA THR A 75 8.70 -4.02 2.36
C THR A 75 7.76 -5.18 2.02
N THR A 76 6.74 -5.45 2.83
CA THR A 76 5.78 -6.53 2.55
C THR A 76 4.56 -5.92 1.88
N LEU A 77 4.50 -6.00 0.54
CA LEU A 77 3.39 -5.47 -0.23
C LEU A 77 2.16 -6.37 -0.05
N PRO A 78 1.04 -5.90 0.52
CA PRO A 78 -0.17 -6.70 0.72
C PRO A 78 -0.93 -7.01 -0.58
N GLY A 79 -0.50 -6.41 -1.68
CA GLY A 79 -1.15 -6.48 -2.98
C GLY A 79 -0.80 -5.26 -3.82
N TRP A 80 -1.64 -4.98 -4.81
CA TRP A 80 -1.59 -3.75 -5.59
C TRP A 80 -3.00 -3.17 -5.74
N ILE A 81 -3.08 -1.85 -5.88
CA ILE A 81 -4.32 -1.11 -6.16
C ILE A 81 -4.10 -0.22 -7.37
N ASP A 82 -5.07 -0.18 -8.28
CA ASP A 82 -5.01 0.70 -9.45
C ASP A 82 -5.61 2.09 -9.18
N GLU A 83 -5.47 2.99 -10.14
CA GLU A 83 -5.99 4.37 -10.09
C GLU A 83 -7.52 4.45 -9.96
N THR A 84 -8.23 3.35 -10.23
CA THR A 84 -9.69 3.30 -10.10
C THR A 84 -10.12 2.84 -8.70
N GLY A 85 -9.19 2.37 -7.85
CA GLY A 85 -9.48 1.77 -6.55
C GLY A 85 -9.74 0.27 -6.60
N PHE A 86 -9.40 -0.41 -7.70
CA PHE A 86 -9.49 -1.86 -7.78
C PHE A 86 -8.25 -2.49 -7.13
N PHE A 87 -8.47 -3.21 -6.04
CA PHE A 87 -7.44 -3.85 -5.24
C PHE A 87 -7.37 -5.35 -5.53
N ARG A 88 -6.15 -5.85 -5.69
CA ARG A 88 -5.84 -7.28 -5.71
C ARG A 88 -4.94 -7.62 -4.54
N ALA A 89 -5.44 -8.47 -3.64
CA ALA A 89 -4.65 -9.04 -2.56
C ALA A 89 -3.55 -9.94 -3.11
N ASP A 90 -2.36 -9.88 -2.51
CA ASP A 90 -1.34 -10.89 -2.74
C ASP A 90 -1.85 -12.27 -2.26
N SER A 91 -1.41 -13.33 -2.94
CA SER A 91 -1.89 -14.70 -2.67
C SER A 91 -1.32 -15.30 -1.38
N TYR A 92 -0.26 -14.70 -0.84
CA TYR A 92 0.47 -15.17 0.34
C TYR A 92 0.50 -14.14 1.47
N PHE A 93 -0.05 -12.94 1.26
CA PHE A 93 -0.17 -11.95 2.32
C PHE A 93 -1.34 -12.25 3.26
N LEU A 94 -1.08 -12.08 4.54
CA LEU A 94 -1.97 -12.12 5.69
C LEU A 94 -1.54 -10.95 6.58
N GLY A 95 -2.49 -10.30 7.24
CA GLY A 95 -2.20 -9.17 8.14
C GLY A 95 -3.03 -7.95 7.82
N ARG A 96 -2.64 -6.81 8.40
CA ARG A 96 -3.38 -5.55 8.37
C ARG A 96 -2.62 -4.46 7.64
N PHE A 97 -3.33 -3.67 6.85
CA PHE A 97 -2.83 -2.51 6.13
C PHE A 97 -3.95 -1.47 5.98
N LYS A 98 -3.61 -0.30 5.44
CA LYS A 98 -4.57 0.74 5.07
C LYS A 98 -4.62 0.90 3.56
N VAL A 99 -5.81 1.14 3.04
CA VAL A 99 -6.00 1.73 1.72
C VAL A 99 -6.32 3.19 1.92
N VAL A 100 -5.53 4.06 1.27
CA VAL A 100 -5.67 5.51 1.37
C VAL A 100 -6.04 6.05 -0.01
N VAL A 101 -7.08 6.87 -0.03
CA VAL A 101 -7.49 7.64 -1.20
C VAL A 101 -7.19 9.10 -0.96
N THR A 102 -6.60 9.76 -1.96
CA THR A 102 -6.27 11.18 -1.92
C THR A 102 -6.79 11.86 -3.18
N GLU A 103 -7.42 13.02 -3.02
CA GLU A 103 -7.70 13.89 -4.16
C GLU A 103 -6.48 14.80 -4.42
N PRO A 104 -5.93 14.81 -5.64
CA PRO A 104 -4.60 15.36 -5.90
C PRO A 104 -4.50 16.88 -5.79
N VAL A 105 -5.60 17.64 -5.93
CA VAL A 105 -5.57 19.12 -5.95
C VAL A 105 -5.77 19.72 -4.56
N SER A 106 -6.77 19.25 -3.82
CA SER A 106 -7.11 19.67 -2.46
C SER A 106 -6.29 18.96 -1.39
N HIS A 107 -5.68 17.82 -1.73
CA HIS A 107 -4.97 16.92 -0.81
C HIS A 107 -5.84 16.37 0.32
N LEU A 108 -7.17 16.47 0.21
CA LEU A 108 -8.07 15.77 1.11
C LEU A 108 -7.82 14.26 0.97
N ARG A 109 -7.78 13.58 2.11
CA ARG A 109 -7.48 12.16 2.21
C ARG A 109 -8.52 11.45 3.05
N ASP A 110 -8.77 10.20 2.71
CA ASP A 110 -9.58 9.30 3.53
C ASP A 110 -9.01 7.88 3.50
N GLU A 111 -9.32 7.08 4.52
CA GLU A 111 -8.68 5.77 4.73
C GLU A 111 -9.67 4.66 5.09
N ALA A 112 -9.30 3.43 4.71
CA ALA A 112 -9.97 2.19 5.08
C ALA A 112 -8.96 1.23 5.70
N ASN A 113 -9.33 0.59 6.81
CA ASN A 113 -8.56 -0.49 7.41
C ASN A 113 -8.90 -1.80 6.71
N VAL A 114 -7.87 -2.51 6.26
CA VAL A 114 -8.02 -3.80 5.59
C VAL A 114 -7.26 -4.86 6.35
N GLN A 115 -7.89 -6.00 6.55
CA GLN A 115 -7.26 -7.19 7.08
C GLN A 115 -7.38 -8.32 6.05
N ILE A 116 -6.26 -8.85 5.57
CA ILE A 116 -6.28 -10.11 4.82
C ILE A 116 -6.13 -11.24 5.84
N THR A 117 -7.15 -12.07 5.94
CA THR A 117 -7.14 -13.28 6.74
C THR A 117 -7.53 -14.46 5.87
N GLN A 118 -6.89 -15.60 6.11
CA GLN A 118 -7.39 -16.85 5.57
C GLN A 118 -8.65 -17.23 6.36
N ASN A 119 -9.73 -17.55 5.67
CA ASN A 119 -10.92 -18.09 6.34
C ASN A 119 -10.56 -19.48 6.92
N PRO A 120 -10.98 -19.84 8.16
CA PRO A 120 -10.45 -21.01 8.89
C PRO A 120 -10.74 -22.37 8.21
N PRO A 121 -10.00 -23.44 8.55
CA PRO A 121 -9.60 -23.75 9.92
C PRO A 121 -8.11 -24.01 10.08
N TYR A 122 -7.25 -23.00 10.22
CA TYR A 122 -5.97 -23.26 10.88
C TYR A 122 -5.49 -22.12 11.78
N PRO A 123 -5.26 -22.41 13.09
CA PRO A 123 -4.81 -21.47 14.09
C PRO A 123 -3.30 -21.65 14.39
N TYR A 124 -2.46 -21.80 13.38
CA TYR A 124 -1.03 -21.95 13.67
C TYR A 124 -0.39 -20.57 13.76
N GLU A 125 -0.39 -20.03 14.98
CA GLU A 125 0.62 -19.06 15.39
C GLU A 125 1.99 -19.62 14.97
N ILE A 126 2.74 -18.84 14.18
CA ILE A 126 4.11 -19.25 13.85
C ILE A 126 4.90 -19.12 15.14
N PHE A 127 5.47 -20.24 15.58
CA PHE A 127 6.24 -20.32 16.81
C PHE A 127 7.75 -20.22 16.54
N ARG A 128 8.17 -20.62 15.34
CA ARG A 128 9.57 -20.57 14.92
C ARG A 128 9.70 -20.24 13.44
N ILE A 129 10.64 -19.35 13.12
CA ILE A 129 11.04 -19.04 11.74
C ILE A 129 12.52 -19.41 11.61
N GLU A 130 12.84 -20.20 10.59
CA GLU A 130 14.20 -20.57 10.21
C GLU A 130 14.51 -20.00 8.83
N VAL A 131 15.65 -19.33 8.69
CA VAL A 131 16.08 -18.76 7.41
C VAL A 131 17.49 -19.23 7.08
N PHE A 132 17.66 -19.76 5.87
CA PHE A 132 18.94 -20.30 5.37
C PHE A 132 19.29 -19.76 3.97
N PRO A 133 20.50 -19.25 3.76
CA PRO A 133 21.54 -19.03 4.77
C PRO A 133 21.17 -17.91 5.75
N ASN A 134 21.70 -17.97 6.98
CA ASN A 134 21.50 -16.92 7.99
C ASN A 134 22.50 -15.76 7.85
N THR A 135 23.41 -15.83 6.87
CA THR A 135 24.32 -14.76 6.46
C THR A 135 24.37 -14.72 4.93
N LEU A 136 24.24 -13.54 4.36
CA LEU A 136 24.32 -13.28 2.94
C LEU A 136 25.35 -12.19 2.63
N ASN A 137 26.11 -12.41 1.56
CA ASN A 137 26.95 -11.39 0.96
C ASN A 137 26.32 -11.01 -0.39
N LEU A 138 25.91 -9.75 -0.53
CA LEU A 138 25.32 -9.22 -1.76
C LEU A 138 26.17 -8.09 -2.31
N THR A 139 26.20 -7.97 -3.64
CA THR A 139 26.62 -6.72 -4.28
C THR A 139 25.41 -5.82 -4.50
N ARG A 140 25.63 -4.51 -4.60
CA ARG A 140 24.54 -3.56 -4.91
C ARG A 140 23.85 -3.91 -6.22
N GLY A 141 22.52 -3.91 -6.22
CA GLY A 141 21.71 -4.27 -7.39
C GLY A 141 21.60 -5.78 -7.66
N SER A 142 22.18 -6.63 -6.81
CA SER A 142 22.12 -8.09 -6.96
C SER A 142 20.97 -8.72 -6.19
N SER A 143 20.76 -10.02 -6.42
CA SER A 143 19.82 -10.84 -5.68
C SER A 143 20.45 -12.11 -5.17
N ALA A 144 19.86 -12.68 -4.12
CA ALA A 144 20.18 -14.02 -3.63
C ALA A 144 18.92 -14.76 -3.22
N TYR A 145 19.06 -16.07 -3.03
CA TYR A 145 17.99 -16.92 -2.53
C TYR A 145 18.12 -17.12 -1.02
N LEU A 146 16.98 -17.07 -0.34
CA LEU A 146 16.77 -17.49 1.03
C LEU A 146 15.74 -18.61 1.05
N ASN A 147 16.00 -19.64 1.85
CA ASN A 147 15.00 -20.63 2.23
C ASN A 147 14.42 -20.20 3.56
N ILE A 148 13.14 -19.90 3.58
CA ILE A 148 12.40 -19.50 4.78
C ILE A 148 11.48 -20.65 5.14
N HIS A 149 11.60 -21.18 6.35
CA HIS A 149 10.73 -22.23 6.88
C HIS A 149 10.07 -21.74 8.17
N CYS A 150 8.75 -21.86 8.24
CA CYS A 150 7.98 -21.51 9.43
C CYS A 150 7.43 -22.79 10.07
N TYR A 151 7.37 -22.81 11.40
CA TYR A 151 6.88 -23.95 12.17
C TYR A 151 5.86 -23.53 13.23
N ASN A 152 4.89 -24.38 13.49
CA ASN A 152 3.92 -24.22 14.57
C ASN A 152 4.52 -24.65 15.93
N GLY A 153 3.76 -24.49 17.01
CA GLY A 153 4.18 -24.88 18.37
C GLY A 153 4.45 -26.38 18.57
N TYR A 154 4.02 -27.24 17.61
CA TYR A 154 4.29 -28.68 17.61
C TYR A 154 5.52 -29.05 16.78
N GLY A 155 6.18 -28.07 16.14
CA GLY A 155 7.37 -28.28 15.30
C GLY A 155 7.06 -28.73 13.86
N GLU A 156 5.80 -28.65 13.42
CA GLU A 156 5.40 -29.00 12.05
C GLU A 156 5.58 -27.80 11.11
N ARG A 157 5.95 -28.05 9.84
CA ARG A 157 6.11 -26.99 8.84
C ARG A 157 4.76 -26.37 8.47
N VAL A 158 4.71 -25.04 8.47
CA VAL A 158 3.59 -24.23 7.99
C VAL A 158 3.92 -23.72 6.59
N PHE A 159 2.99 -23.85 5.64
CA PHE A 159 3.22 -23.52 4.22
C PHE A 159 2.44 -22.29 3.74
N ASN A 160 1.51 -21.76 4.54
CA ASN A 160 0.74 -20.55 4.25
C ASN A 160 0.94 -19.57 5.41
N TYR A 161 2.01 -18.79 5.34
CA TYR A 161 2.37 -17.81 6.36
C TYR A 161 2.71 -16.49 5.68
N THR A 162 2.63 -15.41 6.45
CA THR A 162 3.10 -14.11 6.03
C THR A 162 4.06 -13.60 7.07
N LEU A 163 5.24 -13.22 6.61
CA LEU A 163 6.22 -12.59 7.46
C LEU A 163 6.31 -11.12 7.09
N ARG A 164 6.34 -10.26 8.10
CA ARG A 164 6.90 -8.92 7.97
C ARG A 164 8.41 -9.05 7.96
N TYR A 165 9.07 -8.24 7.15
CA TYR A 165 10.52 -8.12 7.22
C TYR A 165 10.97 -6.68 7.18
N TYR A 166 12.09 -6.37 7.83
CA TYR A 166 12.65 -5.02 7.80
C TYR A 166 14.14 -5.07 8.05
N LEU A 167 14.83 -4.02 7.64
CA LEU A 167 16.28 -3.95 7.70
C LEU A 167 16.71 -2.94 8.77
N ARG A 168 17.73 -3.30 9.55
CA ARG A 168 18.44 -2.38 10.44
C ARG A 168 19.91 -2.30 10.06
N ASP A 169 20.50 -1.12 10.20
CA ASP A 169 21.94 -0.94 10.07
C ASP A 169 22.70 -1.48 11.29
N MET A 170 24.03 -1.42 11.24
CA MET A 170 24.92 -1.81 12.34
C MET A 170 24.70 -1.03 13.65
N PHE A 171 23.99 0.10 13.61
CA PHE A 171 23.64 0.90 14.77
C PHE A 171 22.22 0.59 15.28
N GLY A 172 21.55 -0.40 14.69
CA GLY A 172 20.18 -0.81 15.04
C GLY A 172 19.09 0.14 14.53
N ARG A 173 19.42 1.10 13.66
CA ARG A 173 18.46 2.04 13.09
C ARG A 173 17.72 1.36 11.95
N LEU A 174 16.40 1.54 11.90
CA LEU A 174 15.61 1.11 10.75
C LEU A 174 16.09 1.84 9.51
N THR A 175 16.40 1.07 8.46
CA THR A 175 16.83 1.64 7.18
C THR A 175 15.65 1.62 6.21
N PRO A 176 15.56 2.58 5.28
CA PRO A 176 14.61 2.55 4.18
C PRO A 176 14.68 1.24 3.38
N SER A 177 13.64 0.94 2.60
CA SER A 177 13.45 -0.28 1.82
C SER A 177 14.47 -0.47 0.69
N PHE A 178 15.75 -0.62 1.05
CA PHE A 178 16.82 -1.02 0.13
C PHE A 178 16.75 -2.49 -0.25
N VAL A 179 15.87 -3.26 0.41
CA VAL A 179 15.72 -4.68 0.22
C VAL A 179 14.27 -5.02 -0.06
N ARG A 180 14.03 -5.78 -1.13
CA ARG A 180 12.74 -6.41 -1.44
C ARG A 180 12.89 -7.91 -1.40
N ILE A 181 11.91 -8.62 -0.85
CA ILE A 181 11.85 -10.08 -0.84
C ILE A 181 10.61 -10.51 -1.63
N ASP A 182 10.85 -11.19 -2.75
CA ASP A 182 9.79 -11.78 -3.56
C ASP A 182 9.61 -13.27 -3.19
N PRO A 183 8.38 -13.81 -3.19
CA PRO A 183 8.15 -15.24 -3.05
C PRO A 183 8.92 -16.03 -4.14
N PRO A 184 9.53 -17.20 -3.82
CA PRO A 184 9.48 -17.94 -2.56
C PRO A 184 10.61 -17.61 -1.56
N GLY A 185 11.28 -16.46 -1.69
CA GLY A 185 12.40 -16.07 -0.82
C GLY A 185 13.58 -15.45 -1.57
N ILE A 186 13.35 -14.79 -2.71
CA ILE A 186 14.40 -14.09 -3.44
C ILE A 186 14.55 -12.71 -2.83
N ILE A 187 15.72 -12.42 -2.29
CA ILE A 187 16.07 -11.11 -1.76
C ILE A 187 16.78 -10.29 -2.83
N TYR A 188 16.32 -9.06 -3.07
CA TYR A 188 16.91 -8.09 -3.99
C TYR A 188 17.48 -6.92 -3.19
N ALA A 189 18.77 -6.64 -3.37
CA ALA A 189 19.40 -5.43 -2.84
C ALA A 189 19.34 -4.31 -3.90
N SER A 190 18.87 -3.14 -3.50
CA SER A 190 18.83 -1.94 -4.33
C SER A 190 20.24 -1.53 -4.77
N SER A 191 20.36 -0.99 -5.98
CA SER A 191 21.61 -0.40 -6.49
C SER A 191 22.10 0.79 -5.65
N TRP A 192 21.18 1.43 -4.92
CA TRP A 192 21.43 2.60 -4.07
C TRP A 192 21.72 2.24 -2.62
N MET A 193 21.66 0.95 -2.26
CA MET A 193 21.96 0.49 -0.91
C MET A 193 23.41 0.83 -0.56
N PRO A 194 23.67 1.52 0.57
CA PRO A 194 25.04 1.77 1.00
C PRO A 194 25.77 0.45 1.28
N GLN A 195 27.09 0.44 1.09
CA GLN A 195 27.91 -0.68 1.52
C GLN A 195 27.93 -0.74 3.05
N GLY A 196 27.90 -1.94 3.59
CA GLY A 196 27.90 -2.12 5.04
C GLY A 196 27.28 -3.44 5.48
N SER A 197 27.12 -3.54 6.79
CA SER A 197 26.53 -4.71 7.45
C SER A 197 25.17 -4.33 8.02
N TYR A 198 24.17 -5.15 7.72
CA TYR A 198 22.78 -4.93 8.04
C TYR A 198 22.17 -6.20 8.63
N THR A 199 21.19 -6.01 9.50
CA THR A 199 20.40 -7.12 10.06
C THR A 199 19.01 -7.08 9.45
N LEU A 200 18.68 -8.12 8.68
CA LEU A 200 17.35 -8.33 8.13
C LEU A 200 16.52 -9.13 9.13
N TYR A 201 15.44 -8.54 9.60
CA TYR A 201 14.49 -9.18 10.52
C TYR A 201 13.36 -9.81 9.73
N PHE A 202 12.91 -10.97 10.18
CA PHE A 202 11.68 -11.62 9.78
C PHE A 202 10.81 -11.81 11.03
N GLU A 203 9.56 -11.41 10.95
CA GLU A 203 8.59 -11.49 12.05
C GLU A 203 7.26 -12.04 11.54
N ASP A 204 6.63 -12.91 12.32
CA ASP A 204 5.24 -13.30 12.06
C ASP A 204 4.34 -12.06 12.24
N VAL A 205 3.51 -11.79 11.24
CA VAL A 205 2.54 -10.68 11.28
C VAL A 205 1.42 -10.92 12.31
N ASN A 206 1.16 -12.19 12.65
CA ASN A 206 0.06 -12.60 13.52
C ASN A 206 0.52 -13.20 14.86
N GLY A 207 1.84 -13.31 15.08
CA GLY A 207 2.41 -14.05 16.19
C GLY A 207 3.67 -13.41 16.74
N SER A 208 4.38 -14.13 17.61
CA SER A 208 5.57 -13.63 18.30
C SER A 208 6.90 -14.13 17.71
N ALA A 209 6.85 -15.07 16.76
CA ALA A 209 8.06 -15.62 16.16
C ALA A 209 8.83 -14.57 15.36
N ARG A 210 10.14 -14.59 15.55
CA ARG A 210 11.06 -13.70 14.85
C ARG A 210 12.41 -14.39 14.63
N THR A 211 13.07 -14.01 13.55
CA THR A 211 14.44 -14.44 13.27
C THR A 211 15.17 -13.36 12.47
N THR A 212 16.47 -13.52 12.30
CA THR A 212 17.32 -12.54 11.61
C THR A 212 18.29 -13.19 10.65
N VAL A 213 18.60 -12.48 9.57
CA VAL A 213 19.67 -12.80 8.62
C VAL A 213 20.66 -11.65 8.62
N GLN A 214 21.96 -11.98 8.71
CA GLN A 214 23.01 -11.01 8.51
C GLN A 214 23.19 -10.73 7.02
N LEU A 215 23.17 -9.46 6.63
CA LEU A 215 23.34 -9.03 5.25
C LEU A 215 24.57 -8.12 5.13
N ASN A 216 25.59 -8.57 4.42
CA ASN A 216 26.77 -7.76 4.12
C ASN A 216 26.71 -7.31 2.66
N VAL A 217 26.73 -6.00 2.44
CA VAL A 217 26.64 -5.39 1.11
C VAL A 217 27.98 -4.78 0.73
N TRP A 218 28.48 -5.18 -0.42
CA TRP A 218 29.78 -4.79 -0.98
C TRP A 218 29.63 -4.15 -2.37
#